data_AF-A0A1M2VF05-F1
#
_entry.id   AF-A0A1M2VF05-F1
#
_cell.length_a   1.000
_cell.length_b   1.000
_cell.length_c   1.000
_cell.angle_alpha   90.00
_cell.angle_beta   90.00
_cell.angle_gamma   90.00
#
_symmetry.space_group_name_H-M   'P 1'
#
loop_
_entity.id
_entity.type
_entity.pdbx_description
1 polymer ?
#
loop_
_entity_poly.entity_id
_entity_poly.type
_entity_poly.pdbx_seq_one_letter_code
_entity_poly.pdbx_strand_id
1 'polypeptide(L)'
;MSPKSDLTKVTPSKDLTDSQCHATFQRLQRRLAAFRNTAELHAAAESAFVNTRAAIATKDAFVEALNTWAEETQKNIWLACREPGGEQPEFDPLSDTSTVGLPPLLPQEHLAPLLHTVLLLHVTSNKEYSSRTRTFLFLVGPIDEEVVAATLKDPKQAIEEASKTTDAAKEEHARRSKVLRMVGVGVGAVAGGVLIGVTGGLAAPAVGAGVASVLGWLGVGGTAVGVLASGLAGSSVVCGALFGAYGSRKTAQVVGAYTREVRDLAIKPVHKPTETMAVRLCVTGWLETPEDVTAPWTVFGGDDTFALQWEVEALENLSSALVDLIKAQAMLYIKGAIIKQTILAALFSALSPMAWIKITKIIDNPWVQAKTLAVKTGKVLGTLLAQRVLGTRPITLVGYSLGSLVIFEALQHLASLPPSQTLGLVQDVFLFGSPLPVDRAQWAAVRRVAAGRVVNGYGSDDYVLAVLARVSGMNWGVAGLQPVEVQGVENVACDVDGHLKWRGLIGQCLVQCGAPGVDKAEVERQLARKAAEIEKQVNMTEEEADRAVKAGPGSDTSPVPV
;
A
#
# COMPACT_ATOMS: atom_id res chain seq x y z
N MET A 1 -15.75 21.79 -2.74
CA MET A 1 -16.55 21.29 -3.86
C MET A 1 -15.89 20.01 -4.33
N SER A 2 -16.57 18.87 -4.35
CA SER A 2 -16.00 17.65 -4.93
C SER A 2 -15.70 17.89 -6.41
N PRO A 3 -14.56 17.40 -6.94
CA PRO A 3 -14.27 17.51 -8.37
C PRO A 3 -15.41 16.86 -9.15
N LYS A 4 -15.93 17.56 -10.17
CA LYS A 4 -16.97 17.04 -11.06
C LYS A 4 -16.36 15.98 -11.98
N SER A 5 -17.16 14.97 -12.34
CA SER A 5 -16.79 14.02 -13.38
C SER A 5 -16.50 14.76 -14.69
N ASP A 6 -15.44 14.34 -15.38
CA ASP A 6 -15.01 14.86 -16.68
C ASP A 6 -14.44 13.70 -17.51
N LEU A 7 -15.26 13.14 -18.42
CA LEU A 7 -14.85 11.98 -19.21
C LEU A 7 -13.65 12.25 -20.12
N THR A 8 -13.39 13.51 -20.48
CA THR A 8 -12.29 13.85 -21.40
C THR A 8 -10.93 13.59 -20.78
N LYS A 9 -10.84 13.63 -19.44
CA LYS A 9 -9.64 13.32 -18.67
C LYS A 9 -9.43 11.82 -18.45
N VAL A 10 -10.45 11.01 -18.70
CA VAL A 10 -10.44 9.55 -18.45
C VAL A 10 -10.44 8.76 -19.74
N THR A 11 -10.71 9.40 -20.89
CA THR A 11 -10.76 8.75 -22.21
C THR A 11 -9.49 9.03 -23.00
N PRO A 12 -8.96 8.06 -23.78
CA PRO A 12 -7.77 8.27 -24.58
C PRO A 12 -8.06 9.25 -25.72
N SER A 13 -7.13 10.18 -25.99
CA SER A 13 -7.30 11.21 -27.03
C SER A 13 -7.67 10.63 -28.39
N LYS A 14 -8.68 11.20 -29.04
CA LYS A 14 -9.13 10.81 -30.40
C LYS A 14 -8.04 10.99 -31.45
N ASP A 15 -7.08 11.87 -31.21
CA ASP A 15 -6.01 12.22 -32.15
C ASP A 15 -4.88 11.17 -32.23
N LEU A 16 -4.88 10.17 -31.36
CA LEU A 16 -3.91 9.08 -31.40
C LEU A 16 -4.08 8.22 -32.65
N THR A 17 -3.01 8.09 -33.43
CA THR A 17 -2.94 7.20 -34.59
C THR A 17 -2.88 5.73 -34.17
N ASP A 18 -3.30 4.82 -35.04
CA ASP A 18 -3.25 3.37 -34.78
C ASP A 18 -1.83 2.89 -34.51
N SER A 19 -0.83 3.47 -35.18
CA SER A 19 0.59 3.18 -34.94
C SER A 19 1.04 3.58 -33.53
N GLN A 20 0.60 4.74 -33.04
CA GLN A 20 0.88 5.20 -31.67
C GLN A 20 0.21 4.30 -30.63
N CYS A 21 -1.05 3.92 -30.86
CA CYS A 21 -1.78 2.99 -30.01
C CYS A 21 -1.09 1.63 -29.95
N HIS A 22 -0.67 1.09 -31.09
CA HIS A 22 0.04 -0.18 -31.19
C HIS A 22 1.41 -0.15 -30.48
N ALA A 23 2.21 0.89 -30.71
CA ALA A 23 3.50 1.05 -30.06
C ALA A 23 3.37 1.21 -28.53
N THR A 24 2.35 1.94 -28.08
CA THR A 24 2.04 2.11 -26.65
C THR A 24 1.64 0.77 -26.03
N PHE A 25 0.72 0.05 -26.66
CA PHE A 25 0.29 -1.29 -26.22
C PHE A 25 1.49 -2.23 -26.07
N GLN A 26 2.32 -2.36 -27.11
CA GLN A 26 3.51 -3.23 -27.06
C GLN A 26 4.43 -2.84 -25.90
N ARG A 27 4.72 -1.56 -25.73
CA ARG A 27 5.60 -1.12 -24.65
C ARG A 27 5.00 -1.40 -23.26
N LEU A 28 3.70 -1.19 -23.07
CA LEU A 28 3.02 -1.46 -21.81
C LEU A 28 2.95 -2.96 -21.51
N GLN A 29 2.67 -3.79 -22.52
CA GLN A 29 2.69 -5.25 -22.42
C GLN A 29 4.06 -5.76 -21.96
N ARG A 30 5.16 -5.28 -22.57
CA ARG A 30 6.52 -5.70 -22.20
C ARG A 30 6.92 -5.24 -20.81
N ARG A 31 6.49 -4.04 -20.38
CA ARG A 31 6.67 -3.58 -18.99
C ARG A 31 5.85 -4.40 -18.00
N LEU A 32 4.64 -4.82 -18.37
CA LEU A 32 3.80 -5.72 -17.55
C LEU A 32 4.45 -7.09 -17.39
N ALA A 33 5.00 -7.66 -18.47
CA ALA A 33 5.78 -8.90 -18.43
C ALA A 33 6.99 -8.80 -17.49
N ALA A 34 7.76 -7.71 -17.57
CA ALA A 34 8.90 -7.48 -16.67
C ALA A 34 8.47 -7.34 -15.19
N PHE A 35 7.35 -6.64 -14.94
CA PHE A 35 6.78 -6.48 -13.61
C PHE A 35 6.32 -7.83 -13.02
N ARG A 36 5.60 -8.63 -13.82
CA ARG A 36 5.16 -9.99 -13.48
C ARG A 36 6.33 -10.90 -13.18
N ASN A 37 7.38 -10.90 -14.01
CA ASN A 37 8.58 -11.72 -13.79
C ASN A 37 9.31 -11.35 -12.49
N THR A 38 9.36 -10.06 -12.15
CA THR A 38 9.92 -9.61 -10.86
C THR A 38 9.12 -10.15 -9.67
N ALA A 39 7.79 -10.16 -9.76
CA ALA A 39 6.94 -10.72 -8.71
C ALA A 39 7.10 -12.25 -8.58
N GLU A 40 7.27 -12.98 -9.68
CA GLU A 40 7.59 -14.42 -9.65
C GLU A 40 8.91 -14.69 -8.93
N LEU A 41 9.95 -13.86 -9.15
CA LEU A 41 11.25 -14.01 -8.46
C LEU A 41 11.11 -13.95 -6.94
N HIS A 42 10.24 -13.10 -6.40
CA HIS A 42 9.98 -13.06 -4.95
C HIS A 42 9.37 -14.36 -4.43
N ALA A 43 8.41 -14.94 -5.16
CA ALA A 43 7.80 -16.22 -4.80
C ALA A 43 8.80 -17.39 -4.92
N ALA A 44 9.67 -17.36 -5.94
CA ALA A 44 10.74 -18.33 -6.09
C ALA A 44 11.76 -18.25 -4.94
N ALA A 45 12.11 -17.05 -4.49
CA ALA A 45 13.02 -16.85 -3.36
C ALA A 45 12.47 -17.44 -2.05
N GLU A 46 11.19 -17.19 -1.72
CA GLU A 46 10.54 -17.82 -0.56
C GLU A 46 10.56 -19.34 -0.66
N SER A 47 10.17 -19.88 -1.82
CA SER A 47 10.15 -21.32 -2.06
C SER A 47 11.53 -21.94 -1.86
N ALA A 48 12.59 -21.27 -2.31
CA ALA A 48 13.97 -21.70 -2.15
C ALA A 48 14.45 -21.64 -0.69
N PHE A 49 14.08 -20.61 0.07
CA PHE A 49 14.47 -20.50 1.49
C PHE A 49 13.77 -21.55 2.37
N VAL A 50 12.50 -21.86 2.09
CA VAL A 50 11.73 -22.85 2.87
C VAL A 50 12.04 -24.27 2.41
N ASN A 51 12.18 -24.49 1.10
CA ASN A 51 12.50 -25.78 0.47
C ASN A 51 11.59 -26.95 0.91
N THR A 52 10.27 -26.73 0.88
CA THR A 52 9.28 -27.78 1.16
C THR A 52 8.28 -27.93 0.01
N ARG A 53 7.63 -29.10 -0.07
CA ARG A 53 6.54 -29.33 -1.04
C ARG A 53 5.40 -28.31 -0.91
N ALA A 54 5.08 -27.90 0.32
CA ALA A 54 4.06 -26.88 0.58
C ALA A 54 4.50 -25.52 0.00
N ALA A 55 5.76 -25.13 0.20
CA ALA A 55 6.28 -23.87 -0.34
C ALA A 55 6.36 -23.86 -1.88
N ILE A 56 6.62 -25.01 -2.51
CA ILE A 56 6.55 -25.16 -3.98
C ILE A 56 5.10 -24.98 -4.44
N ALA A 57 4.14 -25.65 -3.81
CA ALA A 57 2.72 -25.51 -4.14
C ALA A 57 2.21 -24.08 -3.96
N THR A 58 2.64 -23.38 -2.90
CA THR A 58 2.30 -21.96 -2.69
C THR A 58 2.90 -21.07 -3.78
N LYS A 59 4.14 -21.32 -4.22
CA LYS A 59 4.76 -20.62 -5.35
C LYS A 59 3.96 -20.85 -6.63
N ASP A 60 3.61 -22.09 -6.94
CA ASP A 60 2.89 -22.43 -8.17
C ASP A 60 1.48 -21.79 -8.19
N ALA A 61 0.75 -21.88 -7.09
CA ALA A 61 -0.55 -21.20 -6.94
C ALA A 61 -0.44 -19.67 -7.02
N PHE A 62 0.67 -19.09 -6.54
CA PHE A 62 0.93 -17.66 -6.68
C PHE A 62 1.18 -17.28 -8.15
N VAL A 63 2.00 -18.06 -8.87
CA VAL A 63 2.31 -17.82 -10.29
C VAL A 63 1.05 -17.95 -11.15
N GLU A 64 0.18 -18.92 -10.88
CA GLU A 64 -1.12 -19.06 -11.57
C GLU A 64 -2.01 -17.83 -11.36
N ALA A 65 -2.18 -17.39 -10.11
CA ALA A 65 -2.95 -16.19 -9.80
C ALA A 65 -2.33 -14.93 -10.44
N LEU A 66 -0.99 -14.85 -10.46
CA LEU A 66 -0.25 -13.75 -11.06
C LEU A 66 -0.42 -13.69 -12.59
N ASN A 67 -0.44 -14.84 -13.27
CA ASN A 67 -0.71 -14.93 -14.71
C ASN A 67 -2.12 -14.47 -15.04
N THR A 68 -3.10 -14.96 -14.28
CA THR A 68 -4.51 -14.55 -14.43
C THR A 68 -4.65 -13.03 -14.32
N TRP A 69 -4.05 -12.43 -13.27
CA TRP A 69 -4.05 -10.97 -13.10
C TRP A 69 -3.37 -10.23 -14.26
N ALA A 70 -2.25 -10.75 -14.77
CA ALA A 70 -1.49 -10.10 -15.83
C ALA A 70 -2.22 -10.18 -17.18
N GLU A 71 -2.87 -11.30 -17.50
CA GLU A 71 -3.73 -11.45 -18.68
C GLU A 71 -4.91 -10.48 -18.64
N GLU A 72 -5.59 -10.34 -17.50
CA GLU A 72 -6.66 -9.36 -17.30
C GLU A 72 -6.15 -7.92 -17.46
N THR A 73 -5.00 -7.61 -16.86
CA THR A 73 -4.40 -6.28 -16.95
C THR A 73 -3.99 -5.96 -18.38
N GLN A 74 -3.41 -6.91 -19.11
CA GLN A 74 -3.13 -6.77 -20.54
C GLN A 74 -4.41 -6.52 -21.34
N LYS A 75 -5.48 -7.27 -21.07
CA LYS A 75 -6.76 -7.06 -21.75
C LYS A 75 -7.28 -5.64 -21.57
N ASN A 76 -7.18 -5.09 -20.35
CA ASN A 76 -7.55 -3.70 -20.08
C ASN A 76 -6.67 -2.70 -20.84
N ILE A 77 -5.36 -2.94 -20.93
CA ILE A 77 -4.43 -2.13 -21.74
C ILE A 77 -4.79 -2.20 -23.22
N TRP A 78 -5.07 -3.41 -23.73
CA TRP A 78 -5.43 -3.66 -25.13
C TRP A 78 -6.71 -2.92 -25.52
N LEU A 79 -7.76 -2.99 -24.67
CA LEU A 79 -9.01 -2.24 -24.85
C LEU A 79 -8.78 -0.73 -24.81
N ALA A 80 -7.99 -0.23 -23.84
CA ALA A 80 -7.66 1.19 -23.76
C ALA A 80 -6.86 1.69 -24.97
N CYS A 81 -6.08 0.81 -25.61
CA CYS A 81 -5.34 1.09 -26.84
C CYS A 81 -6.15 0.87 -28.12
N ARG A 82 -7.48 0.67 -28.05
CA ARG A 82 -8.37 0.47 -29.21
C ARG A 82 -8.09 -0.80 -30.01
N GLU A 83 -7.77 -1.89 -29.33
CA GLU A 83 -7.64 -3.21 -29.97
C GLU A 83 -6.62 -3.24 -31.12
N PRO A 84 -5.38 -2.73 -30.90
CA PRO A 84 -4.43 -2.53 -31.99
C PRO A 84 -3.97 -3.88 -32.54
N GLY A 85 -4.33 -4.21 -33.77
CA GLY A 85 -3.93 -5.46 -34.43
C GLY A 85 -5.00 -6.57 -34.45
N GLY A 86 -6.26 -6.27 -34.11
CA GLY A 86 -7.38 -7.18 -34.34
C GLY A 86 -7.60 -8.19 -33.21
N GLU A 87 -6.81 -9.26 -33.13
CA GLU A 87 -6.94 -10.27 -32.07
C GLU A 87 -6.14 -9.89 -30.82
N GLN A 88 -6.67 -10.24 -29.64
CA GLN A 88 -5.96 -10.04 -28.37
C GLN A 88 -4.70 -10.91 -28.35
N PRO A 89 -3.50 -10.33 -28.17
CA PRO A 89 -2.28 -11.13 -28.07
C PRO A 89 -2.31 -12.04 -26.86
N GLU A 90 -1.71 -13.22 -26.97
CA GLU A 90 -1.48 -14.11 -25.83
C GLU A 90 -0.48 -13.45 -24.85
N PHE A 91 -0.69 -13.63 -23.55
CA PHE A 91 0.26 -13.23 -22.51
C PHE A 91 0.67 -14.47 -21.75
N ASP A 92 1.88 -14.94 -22.03
CA ASP A 92 2.42 -16.14 -21.42
C ASP A 92 3.73 -15.84 -20.66
N PRO A 93 4.28 -16.80 -19.88
CA PRO A 93 5.55 -16.60 -19.16
C PRO A 93 6.78 -16.26 -20.04
N LEU A 94 6.72 -16.52 -21.34
CA LEU A 94 7.73 -16.22 -22.35
C LEU A 94 7.49 -14.88 -23.06
N SER A 95 6.46 -14.12 -22.65
CA SER A 95 6.19 -12.77 -23.16
C SER A 95 7.44 -11.90 -23.13
N ASP A 96 7.71 -11.21 -24.25
CA ASP A 96 8.88 -10.34 -24.38
C ASP A 96 8.88 -9.23 -23.31
N THR A 97 10.04 -8.96 -22.74
CA THR A 97 10.26 -7.90 -21.73
C THR A 97 11.11 -6.75 -22.27
N SER A 98 11.74 -6.93 -23.44
CA SER A 98 12.66 -5.98 -24.01
C SER A 98 11.92 -4.77 -24.57
N THR A 99 12.19 -3.57 -24.06
CA THR A 99 11.64 -2.33 -24.66
C THR A 99 12.59 -1.70 -25.68
N VAL A 100 13.71 -2.37 -25.98
CA VAL A 100 14.72 -1.89 -26.93
C VAL A 100 14.12 -1.84 -28.34
N GLY A 101 14.34 -0.73 -29.05
CA GLY A 101 13.84 -0.51 -30.40
C GLY A 101 12.36 -0.10 -30.48
N LEU A 102 11.62 -0.12 -29.37
CA LEU A 102 10.25 0.42 -29.34
C LEU A 102 10.25 1.95 -29.25
N PRO A 103 9.30 2.64 -29.92
CA PRO A 103 9.09 4.07 -29.73
C PRO A 103 8.95 4.46 -28.25
N PRO A 104 9.31 5.69 -27.87
CA PRO A 104 9.08 6.19 -26.52
C PRO A 104 7.59 6.16 -26.18
N LEU A 105 7.28 6.16 -24.87
CA LEU A 105 5.89 6.35 -24.44
C LEU A 105 5.38 7.71 -24.91
N LEU A 106 4.06 7.77 -25.10
CA LEU A 106 3.38 9.01 -25.42
C LEU A 106 3.69 10.09 -24.38
N PRO A 107 3.66 11.38 -24.78
CA PRO A 107 3.68 12.48 -23.83
C PRO A 107 2.58 12.33 -22.78
N GLN A 108 2.82 12.89 -21.59
CA GLN A 108 1.95 12.70 -20.43
C GLN A 108 0.49 13.11 -20.69
N GLU A 109 0.26 14.12 -21.54
CA GLU A 109 -1.07 14.59 -21.95
C GLU A 109 -1.94 13.50 -22.63
N HIS A 110 -1.30 12.53 -23.29
CA HIS A 110 -1.99 11.43 -23.96
C HIS A 110 -1.86 10.12 -23.17
N LEU A 111 -0.75 9.91 -22.46
CA LEU A 111 -0.54 8.71 -21.65
C LEU A 111 -1.46 8.68 -20.42
N ALA A 112 -1.60 9.80 -19.69
CA ALA A 112 -2.38 9.80 -18.45
C ALA A 112 -3.86 9.41 -18.65
N PRO A 113 -4.60 9.99 -19.63
CA PRO A 113 -5.98 9.56 -19.90
C PRO A 113 -6.09 8.08 -20.30
N LEU A 114 -5.10 7.54 -21.02
CA LEU A 114 -5.05 6.12 -21.36
C LEU A 114 -4.88 5.26 -20.09
N LEU A 115 -3.98 5.64 -19.17
CA LEU A 115 -3.83 4.93 -17.90
C LEU A 115 -5.07 5.05 -17.01
N HIS A 116 -5.76 6.20 -17.02
CA HIS A 116 -7.04 6.38 -16.34
C HIS A 116 -8.11 5.44 -16.91
N THR A 117 -8.16 5.28 -18.24
CA THR A 117 -9.04 4.28 -18.89
C THR A 117 -8.72 2.87 -18.41
N VAL A 118 -7.44 2.46 -18.42
CA VAL A 118 -7.01 1.13 -17.95
C VAL A 118 -7.43 0.90 -16.51
N LEU A 119 -7.21 1.90 -15.64
CA LEU A 119 -7.61 1.84 -14.23
C LEU A 119 -9.13 1.69 -14.09
N LEU A 120 -9.91 2.49 -14.80
CA LEU A 120 -11.37 2.45 -14.74
C LEU A 120 -11.92 1.10 -15.24
N LEU A 121 -11.37 0.56 -16.33
CA LEU A 121 -11.71 -0.77 -16.84
C LEU A 121 -11.38 -1.87 -15.82
N HIS A 122 -10.21 -1.82 -15.20
CA HIS A 122 -9.80 -2.76 -14.17
C HIS A 122 -10.79 -2.75 -13.00
N VAL A 123 -11.05 -1.56 -12.46
CA VAL A 123 -11.87 -1.39 -11.26
C VAL A 123 -13.33 -1.76 -11.49
N THR A 124 -13.88 -1.42 -12.66
CA THR A 124 -15.27 -1.76 -13.01
C THR A 124 -15.47 -3.24 -13.36
N SER A 125 -14.49 -3.87 -14.03
CA SER A 125 -14.58 -5.29 -14.40
C SER A 125 -14.42 -6.20 -13.20
N ASN A 126 -13.42 -5.91 -12.35
CA ASN A 126 -13.06 -6.77 -11.22
C ASN A 126 -13.79 -6.40 -9.91
N LYS A 127 -14.43 -5.22 -9.85
CA LYS A 127 -15.06 -4.68 -8.63
C LYS A 127 -14.08 -4.53 -7.46
N GLU A 128 -12.80 -4.50 -7.78
CA GLU A 128 -11.70 -4.27 -6.87
C GLU A 128 -10.64 -3.42 -7.54
N TYR A 129 -9.92 -2.66 -6.72
CA TYR A 129 -8.71 -2.01 -7.16
C TYR A 129 -7.52 -2.82 -6.62
N SER A 130 -6.91 -3.61 -7.51
CA SER A 130 -5.77 -4.47 -7.16
C SER A 130 -4.53 -3.62 -6.86
N SER A 131 -3.85 -3.92 -5.75
CA SER A 131 -2.59 -3.29 -5.39
C SER A 131 -1.50 -3.47 -6.45
N ARG A 132 -1.52 -4.58 -7.21
CA ARG A 132 -0.58 -4.84 -8.31
C ARG A 132 -0.87 -3.97 -9.52
N THR A 133 -2.15 -3.81 -9.88
CA THR A 133 -2.54 -2.89 -10.95
C THR A 133 -2.15 -1.45 -10.60
N ARG A 134 -2.43 -1.01 -9.36
CA ARG A 134 -1.99 0.31 -8.87
C ARG A 134 -0.48 0.49 -9.01
N THR A 135 0.29 -0.43 -8.41
CA THR A 135 1.77 -0.37 -8.45
C THR A 135 2.29 -0.33 -9.88
N PHE A 136 1.82 -1.22 -10.74
CA PHE A 136 2.25 -1.28 -12.14
C PHE A 136 1.98 0.04 -12.88
N LEU A 137 0.76 0.59 -12.77
CA LEU A 137 0.41 1.80 -13.49
C LEU A 137 1.23 3.00 -12.99
N PHE A 138 1.51 3.13 -11.69
CA PHE A 138 2.37 4.20 -11.15
C PHE A 138 3.85 4.05 -11.58
N LEU A 139 4.32 2.85 -11.90
CA LEU A 139 5.64 2.63 -12.51
C LEU A 139 5.68 3.04 -14.00
N VAL A 140 4.51 3.07 -14.64
CA VAL A 140 4.39 3.46 -16.05
C VAL A 140 4.39 4.98 -16.20
N GLY A 141 3.55 5.66 -15.43
CA GLY A 141 3.39 7.11 -15.48
C GLY A 141 2.47 7.64 -14.37
N PRO A 142 2.34 8.97 -14.23
CA PRO A 142 1.48 9.57 -13.22
C PRO A 142 0.01 9.30 -13.52
N ILE A 143 -0.73 8.97 -12.46
CA ILE A 143 -2.17 8.69 -12.49
C ILE A 143 -2.86 9.68 -11.57
N ASP A 144 -3.91 10.32 -12.06
CA ASP A 144 -4.83 11.11 -11.26
C ASP A 144 -6.01 10.22 -10.81
N GLU A 145 -5.84 9.60 -9.65
CA GLU A 145 -6.87 8.75 -9.05
C GLU A 145 -8.10 9.54 -8.61
N GLU A 146 -7.99 10.86 -8.38
CA GLU A 146 -9.14 11.69 -8.00
C GLU A 146 -10.12 11.82 -9.16
N VAL A 147 -9.61 11.97 -10.38
CA VAL A 147 -10.44 12.02 -11.60
C VAL A 147 -11.18 10.69 -11.80
N VAL A 148 -10.50 9.56 -11.62
CA VAL A 148 -11.13 8.22 -11.75
C VAL A 148 -12.15 8.00 -10.63
N ALA A 149 -11.84 8.37 -9.39
CA ALA A 149 -12.77 8.30 -8.27
C ALA A 149 -14.01 9.18 -8.49
N ALA A 150 -13.84 10.40 -8.99
CA ALA A 150 -14.95 11.30 -9.33
C ALA A 150 -15.87 10.68 -10.39
N THR A 151 -15.28 10.01 -11.38
CA THR A 151 -16.02 9.34 -12.47
C THR A 151 -16.81 8.12 -11.94
N LEU A 152 -16.22 7.35 -11.03
CA LEU A 152 -16.89 6.23 -10.37
C LEU A 152 -18.05 6.70 -9.48
N LYS A 153 -17.87 7.80 -8.74
CA LYS A 153 -18.85 8.34 -7.79
C LYS A 153 -20.03 9.05 -8.48
N ASP A 154 -19.85 9.57 -9.69
CA ASP A 154 -20.93 10.14 -10.52
C ASP A 154 -21.08 9.42 -11.87
N PRO A 155 -21.58 8.17 -11.86
CA PRO A 155 -21.69 7.38 -13.07
C PRO A 155 -22.78 7.86 -14.01
N LYS A 156 -23.79 8.59 -13.50
CA LYS A 156 -24.90 9.09 -14.34
C LYS A 156 -24.39 10.16 -15.30
N GLN A 157 -23.67 11.15 -14.77
CA GLN A 157 -23.06 12.19 -15.59
C GLN A 157 -22.05 11.56 -16.57
N ALA A 158 -21.25 10.60 -16.10
CA ALA A 158 -20.26 9.93 -16.92
C ALA A 158 -20.87 9.13 -18.09
N ILE A 159 -21.95 8.38 -17.85
CA ILE A 159 -22.67 7.63 -18.88
C ILE A 159 -23.34 8.59 -19.90
N GLU A 160 -23.89 9.71 -19.44
CA GLU A 160 -24.51 10.72 -20.32
C GLU A 160 -23.47 11.42 -21.23
N GLU A 161 -22.30 11.74 -20.70
CA GLU A 161 -21.18 12.27 -21.48
C GLU A 161 -20.65 11.24 -22.49
N ALA A 162 -20.57 9.97 -22.08
CA ALA A 162 -20.20 8.87 -22.96
C ALA A 162 -21.21 8.67 -24.10
N SER A 163 -22.51 8.74 -23.81
CA SER A 163 -23.55 8.58 -24.83
C SER A 163 -23.50 9.73 -25.85
N LYS A 164 -23.40 10.98 -25.40
CA LYS A 164 -23.25 12.15 -26.29
C LYS A 164 -22.04 12.03 -27.21
N THR A 165 -20.90 11.60 -26.67
CA THR A 165 -19.66 11.45 -27.44
C THR A 165 -19.75 10.32 -28.46
N THR A 166 -20.45 9.24 -28.11
CA THR A 166 -20.66 8.09 -29.00
C THR A 166 -21.65 8.43 -30.11
N ASP A 167 -22.72 9.18 -29.82
CA ASP A 167 -23.69 9.61 -30.82
C ASP A 167 -23.07 10.60 -31.82
N ALA A 168 -22.25 11.54 -31.36
CA ALA A 168 -21.48 12.42 -32.25
C ALA A 168 -20.53 11.63 -33.17
N ALA A 169 -19.87 10.59 -32.66
CA ALA A 169 -19.00 9.73 -33.47
C ALA A 169 -19.79 8.91 -34.50
N LYS A 170 -20.97 8.40 -34.14
CA LYS A 170 -21.89 7.72 -35.09
C LYS A 170 -22.34 8.66 -36.20
N GLU A 171 -22.71 9.89 -35.86
CA GLU A 171 -23.13 10.89 -36.84
C GLU A 171 -22.00 11.26 -37.81
N GLU A 172 -20.79 11.44 -37.29
CA GLU A 172 -19.60 11.70 -38.11
C GLU A 172 -19.30 10.52 -39.04
N HIS A 173 -19.35 9.29 -38.53
CA HIS A 173 -19.12 8.09 -39.32
C HIS A 173 -20.22 7.92 -40.38
N ALA A 174 -21.48 8.15 -40.05
CA ALA A 174 -22.59 8.13 -40.99
C ALA A 174 -22.42 9.19 -42.10
N ARG A 175 -21.95 10.40 -41.74
CA ARG A 175 -21.63 11.47 -42.70
C ARG A 175 -20.47 11.07 -43.61
N ARG A 176 -19.40 10.50 -43.05
CA ARG A 176 -18.22 10.04 -43.80
C ARG A 176 -18.56 8.88 -44.74
N SER A 177 -19.35 7.90 -44.28
CA SER A 177 -19.86 6.81 -45.12
C SER A 177 -20.77 7.32 -46.24
N LYS A 178 -21.60 8.35 -46.00
CA LYS A 178 -22.42 8.99 -47.04
C LYS A 178 -21.56 9.70 -48.09
N VAL A 179 -20.50 10.39 -47.67
CA VAL A 179 -19.53 11.05 -48.57
C VAL A 179 -18.74 10.01 -49.37
N LEU A 180 -18.23 8.95 -48.73
CA LEU A 180 -17.48 7.88 -49.37
C LEU A 180 -18.36 7.15 -50.42
N ARG A 181 -19.64 6.92 -50.10
CA ARG A 181 -20.64 6.39 -51.04
C ARG A 181 -20.90 7.33 -52.22
N MET A 182 -20.86 8.65 -52.00
CA MET A 182 -21.09 9.65 -53.06
C MET A 182 -19.88 9.80 -53.98
N VAL A 183 -18.65 9.70 -53.43
CA VAL A 183 -17.39 9.72 -54.18
C VAL A 183 -17.18 8.40 -54.94
N GLY A 184 -17.55 7.26 -54.34
CA GLY A 184 -17.51 5.95 -54.99
C GLY A 184 -18.49 5.79 -56.17
N VAL A 185 -19.51 6.66 -56.27
CA VAL A 185 -20.41 6.73 -57.45
C VAL A 185 -19.79 7.59 -58.57
N GLY A 186 -18.78 8.42 -58.27
CA GLY A 186 -18.17 9.36 -59.22
C GLY A 186 -16.85 8.91 -59.85
N VAL A 187 -16.17 7.90 -59.30
CA VAL A 187 -14.86 7.43 -59.78
C VAL A 187 -14.88 5.91 -59.94
N GLY A 188 -14.98 5.43 -61.19
CA GLY A 188 -14.50 4.09 -61.54
C GLY A 188 -15.53 3.07 -62.06
N ALA A 189 -16.27 3.41 -63.13
CA ALA A 189 -16.81 2.41 -64.05
C ALA A 189 -15.78 1.97 -65.13
N VAL A 190 -14.49 1.99 -64.82
CA VAL A 190 -13.43 1.59 -65.77
C VAL A 190 -12.49 0.60 -65.10
N ALA A 191 -12.71 -0.67 -65.44
CA ALA A 191 -11.81 -1.82 -65.32
C ALA A 191 -11.22 -2.17 -63.94
N GLY A 192 -11.87 -3.10 -63.24
CA GLY A 192 -11.17 -4.09 -62.40
C GLY A 192 -11.24 -3.93 -60.88
N GLY A 193 -12.38 -4.33 -60.29
CA GLY A 193 -12.41 -5.04 -59.01
C GLY A 193 -12.30 -4.24 -57.70
N VAL A 194 -13.44 -3.81 -57.14
CA VAL A 194 -13.69 -3.79 -55.68
C VAL A 194 -15.16 -4.17 -55.45
N LEU A 195 -15.40 -5.36 -54.88
CA LEU A 195 -16.72 -5.78 -54.40
C LEU A 195 -17.05 -5.03 -53.11
N ILE A 196 -17.77 -3.91 -53.22
CA ILE A 196 -18.42 -3.29 -52.06
C ILE A 196 -19.67 -4.12 -51.74
N GLY A 197 -19.56 -4.94 -50.68
CA GLY A 197 -20.61 -5.82 -50.20
C GLY A 197 -21.90 -5.07 -49.85
N VAL A 198 -22.92 -5.27 -50.67
CA VAL A 198 -24.31 -4.88 -50.42
C VAL A 198 -25.10 -6.16 -50.14
N THR A 199 -24.91 -6.78 -48.99
CA THR A 199 -25.82 -7.81 -48.44
C THR A 199 -25.52 -8.03 -46.95
N GLY A 200 -26.55 -8.03 -46.10
CA GLY A 200 -26.44 -8.71 -44.79
C GLY A 200 -26.68 -7.89 -43.51
N GLY A 201 -27.51 -6.85 -43.53
CA GLY A 201 -28.09 -6.33 -42.28
C GLY A 201 -29.26 -7.22 -41.83
N LEU A 202 -28.99 -8.34 -41.15
CA LEU A 202 -29.95 -9.14 -40.37
C LEU A 202 -29.19 -10.21 -39.54
N ALA A 203 -28.77 -9.86 -38.33
CA ALA A 203 -28.47 -10.84 -37.28
C ALA A 203 -28.97 -10.28 -35.94
N ALA A 204 -30.01 -10.90 -35.41
CA ALA A 204 -30.60 -10.58 -34.11
C ALA A 204 -29.60 -10.90 -32.96
N PRO A 205 -29.68 -10.21 -31.82
CA PRO A 205 -28.84 -10.54 -30.67
C PRO A 205 -29.31 -11.86 -30.05
N ALA A 206 -28.49 -12.89 -30.14
CA ALA A 206 -28.64 -14.08 -29.31
C ALA A 206 -28.13 -13.77 -27.90
N VAL A 207 -29.00 -13.98 -26.92
CA VAL A 207 -28.78 -13.74 -25.48
C VAL A 207 -27.68 -14.68 -24.95
N GLY A 208 -26.69 -14.13 -24.23
CA GLY A 208 -25.77 -14.89 -23.39
C GLY A 208 -24.49 -14.12 -23.02
N ALA A 209 -24.19 -14.03 -21.72
CA ALA A 209 -23.09 -13.27 -21.11
C ALA A 209 -21.72 -13.40 -21.83
N GLY A 210 -21.15 -12.28 -22.29
CA GLY A 210 -19.80 -12.22 -22.86
C GLY A 210 -19.44 -10.80 -23.31
N VAL A 211 -18.38 -10.26 -22.72
CA VAL A 211 -17.89 -8.89 -22.93
C VAL A 211 -17.20 -8.74 -24.29
N ALA A 212 -17.57 -7.68 -25.03
CA ALA A 212 -16.81 -6.95 -26.06
C ALA A 212 -16.67 -7.42 -27.53
N SER A 213 -16.79 -8.69 -27.93
CA SER A 213 -16.08 -9.12 -29.15
C SER A 213 -16.74 -9.05 -30.55
N VAL A 214 -17.94 -8.49 -30.79
CA VAL A 214 -18.51 -8.49 -32.19
C VAL A 214 -19.18 -7.19 -32.66
N LEU A 215 -19.27 -6.14 -31.85
CA LEU A 215 -19.98 -4.89 -32.23
C LEU A 215 -19.07 -3.72 -32.66
N GLY A 216 -17.80 -3.98 -32.99
CA GLY A 216 -16.88 -2.97 -33.53
C GLY A 216 -17.33 -2.39 -34.88
N TRP A 217 -17.96 -3.20 -35.75
CA TRP A 217 -18.36 -2.78 -37.11
C TRP A 217 -19.54 -1.78 -37.15
N LEU A 218 -20.33 -1.66 -36.08
CA LEU A 218 -21.46 -0.73 -35.99
C LEU A 218 -21.17 0.53 -35.15
N GLY A 219 -19.93 0.74 -34.70
CA GLY A 219 -19.46 2.03 -34.18
C GLY A 219 -20.00 2.43 -32.79
N VAL A 220 -20.45 1.49 -31.94
CA VAL A 220 -21.01 1.82 -30.62
C VAL A 220 -20.38 1.00 -29.48
N GLY A 221 -20.04 -0.28 -29.70
CA GLY A 221 -19.54 -1.18 -28.64
C GLY A 221 -18.02 -1.30 -28.51
N GLY A 222 -17.26 -1.06 -29.59
CA GLY A 222 -15.79 -1.21 -29.62
C GLY A 222 -15.00 0.09 -29.45
N THR A 223 -15.67 1.22 -29.25
CA THR A 223 -14.95 2.48 -28.95
C THR A 223 -14.59 2.52 -27.47
N ALA A 224 -13.43 3.10 -27.12
CA ALA A 224 -13.03 3.26 -25.72
C ALA A 224 -14.14 3.88 -24.85
N VAL A 225 -14.93 4.79 -25.41
CA VAL A 225 -16.08 5.43 -24.74
C VAL A 225 -17.23 4.44 -24.47
N GLY A 226 -17.54 3.55 -25.43
CA GLY A 226 -18.59 2.54 -25.28
C GLY A 226 -18.25 1.48 -24.23
N VAL A 227 -16.99 1.03 -24.21
CA VAL A 227 -16.50 0.09 -23.19
C VAL A 227 -16.58 0.72 -21.79
N LEU A 228 -16.17 1.99 -21.64
CA LEU A 228 -16.28 2.71 -20.38
C LEU A 228 -17.73 2.88 -19.89
N ALA A 229 -18.66 3.24 -20.78
CA ALA A 229 -20.08 3.36 -20.43
C ALA A 229 -20.65 2.04 -19.89
N SER A 230 -20.24 0.90 -20.47
CA SER A 230 -20.66 -0.43 -20.02
C SER A 230 -20.11 -0.77 -18.63
N GLY A 231 -18.85 -0.44 -18.33
CA GLY A 231 -18.25 -0.65 -17.01
C GLY A 231 -18.89 0.22 -15.93
N LEU A 232 -19.21 1.47 -16.27
CA LEU A 232 -19.84 2.43 -15.36
C LEU A 232 -21.29 2.10 -15.01
N ALA A 233 -21.99 1.30 -15.81
CA ALA A 233 -23.35 0.86 -15.48
C ALA A 233 -23.41 0.04 -14.17
N GLY A 234 -22.32 -0.65 -13.80
CA GLY A 234 -22.18 -1.40 -12.54
C GLY A 234 -21.50 -0.65 -11.40
N SER A 235 -21.15 0.62 -11.61
CA SER A 235 -20.33 1.44 -10.71
C SER A 235 -20.87 1.61 -9.29
N SER A 236 -22.18 1.51 -9.04
CA SER A 236 -22.73 1.62 -7.68
C SER A 236 -22.26 0.48 -6.77
N VAL A 237 -22.16 -0.74 -7.30
CA VAL A 237 -21.61 -1.90 -6.59
C VAL A 237 -20.12 -1.69 -6.35
N VAL A 238 -19.40 -1.18 -7.35
CA VAL A 238 -17.96 -0.89 -7.28
C VAL A 238 -17.66 0.18 -6.23
N CYS A 239 -18.40 1.29 -6.23
CA CYS A 239 -18.27 2.35 -5.24
C CYS A 239 -18.60 1.88 -3.83
N GLY A 240 -19.65 1.06 -3.67
CA GLY A 240 -19.97 0.45 -2.39
C GLY A 240 -18.84 -0.44 -1.87
N ALA A 241 -18.19 -1.22 -2.76
CA ALA A 241 -17.09 -2.10 -2.41
C ALA A 241 -15.80 -1.36 -2.07
N LEU A 242 -15.47 -0.29 -2.81
CA LEU A 242 -14.26 0.51 -2.58
C LEU A 242 -14.42 1.48 -1.41
N PHE A 243 -15.46 2.31 -1.43
CA PHE A 243 -15.60 3.46 -0.55
C PHE A 243 -16.55 3.23 0.63
N GLY A 244 -17.52 2.32 0.47
CA GLY A 244 -18.58 2.08 1.46
C GLY A 244 -18.24 1.05 2.54
N ALA A 245 -17.05 0.43 2.49
CA ALA A 245 -16.69 -0.65 3.43
C ALA A 245 -16.31 -0.11 4.82
N TYR A 246 -15.47 0.92 4.88
CA TYR A 246 -15.07 1.53 6.15
C TYR A 246 -16.24 2.28 6.80
N GLY A 247 -16.40 2.14 8.12
CA GLY A 247 -17.49 2.78 8.88
C GLY A 247 -18.87 2.14 8.69
N SER A 248 -19.00 1.10 7.85
CA SER A 248 -20.25 0.37 7.70
C SER A 248 -20.61 -0.40 8.98
N ARG A 249 -21.92 -0.57 9.25
CA ARG A 249 -22.39 -1.39 10.38
C ARG A 249 -21.84 -2.81 10.33
N LYS A 250 -21.70 -3.39 9.12
CA LYS A 250 -21.16 -4.72 8.91
C LYS A 250 -19.68 -4.78 9.31
N THR A 251 -18.87 -3.81 8.88
CA THR A 251 -17.46 -3.72 9.28
C THR A 251 -17.30 -3.52 10.77
N ALA A 252 -18.10 -2.64 11.38
CA ALA A 252 -18.07 -2.44 12.83
C ALA A 252 -18.43 -3.72 13.61
N GLN A 253 -19.39 -4.51 13.11
CA GLN A 253 -19.72 -5.83 13.67
C GLN A 253 -18.59 -6.84 13.50
N VAL A 254 -17.95 -6.88 12.33
CA VAL A 254 -16.81 -7.77 12.06
C VAL A 254 -15.64 -7.45 12.98
N VAL A 255 -15.23 -6.17 13.09
CA VAL A 255 -14.17 -5.74 14.02
C VAL A 255 -14.57 -6.04 15.46
N GLY A 256 -15.82 -5.73 15.83
CA GLY A 256 -16.37 -5.99 17.16
C GLY A 256 -16.43 -7.48 17.54
N ALA A 257 -16.53 -8.38 16.57
CA ALA A 257 -16.53 -9.83 16.82
C ALA A 257 -15.20 -10.33 17.38
N TYR A 258 -14.10 -9.64 17.10
CA TYR A 258 -12.75 -10.01 17.55
C TYR A 258 -12.34 -9.36 18.89
N THR A 259 -13.30 -8.73 19.59
CA THR A 259 -13.09 -8.13 20.91
C THR A 259 -12.80 -9.15 22.02
N ARG A 260 -13.00 -10.45 21.73
CA ARG A 260 -12.64 -11.56 22.63
C ARG A 260 -11.16 -11.89 22.57
N GLU A 261 -10.53 -11.72 21.41
CA GLU A 261 -9.13 -12.00 21.14
C GLU A 261 -8.23 -10.81 21.46
N VAL A 262 -8.71 -9.59 21.15
CA VAL A 262 -8.04 -8.30 21.40
C VAL A 262 -9.07 -7.36 22.01
N ARG A 263 -8.89 -6.97 23.26
CA ARG A 263 -9.95 -6.30 24.06
C ARG A 263 -10.26 -4.90 23.55
N ASP A 264 -9.22 -4.18 23.18
CA ASP A 264 -9.28 -2.82 22.70
C ASP A 264 -8.82 -2.80 21.25
N LEU A 265 -9.74 -2.88 20.30
CA LEU A 265 -9.43 -2.94 18.87
C LEU A 265 -10.35 -1.99 18.10
N ALA A 266 -9.76 -1.02 17.41
CA ALA A 266 -10.51 -0.11 16.55
C ALA A 266 -9.65 0.40 15.39
N ILE A 267 -10.30 0.77 14.28
CA ILE A 267 -9.64 1.46 13.17
C ILE A 267 -10.09 2.92 13.17
N LYS A 268 -9.18 3.81 13.58
CA LYS A 268 -9.43 5.25 13.71
C LYS A 268 -8.99 6.01 12.46
N PRO A 269 -9.79 6.94 11.95
CA PRO A 269 -9.35 7.82 10.88
C PRO A 269 -8.34 8.83 11.45
N VAL A 270 -7.21 9.04 10.76
CA VAL A 270 -6.23 10.08 11.15
C VAL A 270 -6.72 11.47 10.73
N HIS A 271 -7.28 11.55 9.52
CA HIS A 271 -7.97 12.72 8.99
C HIS A 271 -9.40 12.32 8.61
N LYS A 272 -10.28 13.30 8.39
CA LYS A 272 -11.63 13.03 7.86
C LYS A 272 -11.50 12.26 6.53
N PRO A 273 -12.03 11.03 6.41
CA PRO A 273 -11.94 10.26 5.18
C PRO A 273 -12.55 11.02 4.00
N THR A 274 -11.86 10.99 2.88
CA THR A 274 -12.27 11.60 1.60
C THR A 274 -12.65 10.55 0.56
N GLU A 275 -12.64 9.27 0.95
CA GLU A 275 -12.99 8.12 0.12
C GLU A 275 -12.06 8.05 -1.11
N THR A 276 -10.76 8.00 -0.85
CA THR A 276 -9.71 7.84 -1.88
C THR A 276 -9.67 6.41 -2.42
N MET A 277 -9.04 6.21 -3.58
CA MET A 277 -8.95 4.89 -4.22
C MET A 277 -8.02 3.90 -3.52
N ALA A 278 -7.08 4.38 -2.71
CA ALA A 278 -6.22 3.55 -1.87
C ALA A 278 -6.29 3.98 -0.40
N VAL A 279 -5.83 3.12 0.50
CA VAL A 279 -5.80 3.38 1.94
C VAL A 279 -4.43 3.16 2.53
N ARG A 280 -4.14 3.88 3.60
CA ARG A 280 -2.97 3.65 4.45
C ARG A 280 -3.43 3.25 5.83
N LEU A 281 -2.89 2.16 6.36
CA LEU A 281 -3.12 1.74 7.74
C LEU A 281 -1.80 1.81 8.51
N CYS A 282 -1.80 2.67 9.53
CA CYS A 282 -0.66 2.92 10.38
C CYS A 282 -0.83 2.21 11.73
N VAL A 283 0.26 1.66 12.28
CA VAL A 283 0.23 0.95 13.55
C VAL A 283 1.35 1.44 14.45
N THR A 284 0.97 2.09 15.53
CA THR A 284 1.86 2.55 16.59
C THR A 284 2.27 1.39 17.49
N GLY A 285 3.55 1.33 17.89
CA GLY A 285 4.11 0.23 18.70
C GLY A 285 4.31 0.48 20.20
N TRP A 286 4.11 1.71 20.67
CA TRP A 286 4.05 2.09 22.09
C TRP A 286 3.41 3.49 22.18
N LEU A 287 2.76 3.80 23.30
CA LEU A 287 1.97 5.03 23.47
C LEU A 287 2.42 5.78 24.74
N GLU A 288 2.74 7.07 24.62
CA GLU A 288 2.85 7.98 25.79
C GLU A 288 1.44 8.37 26.26
N THR A 289 0.54 8.59 25.30
CA THR A 289 -0.86 8.98 25.52
C THR A 289 -1.78 8.29 24.50
N PRO A 290 -3.10 8.18 24.76
CA PRO A 290 -4.03 7.58 23.79
C PRO A 290 -4.07 8.29 22.43
N GLU A 291 -3.71 9.58 22.38
CA GLU A 291 -3.62 10.37 21.16
C GLU A 291 -2.50 9.89 20.21
N ASP A 292 -1.47 9.21 20.74
CA ASP A 292 -0.36 8.67 19.95
C ASP A 292 -0.77 7.53 19.01
N VAL A 293 -2.01 7.04 19.13
CA VAL A 293 -2.58 6.14 18.13
C VAL A 293 -2.63 6.82 16.78
N THR A 294 -3.03 8.10 16.70
CA THR A 294 -3.20 8.84 15.43
C THR A 294 -2.18 9.94 15.22
N ALA A 295 -1.70 10.58 16.28
CA ALA A 295 -0.86 11.78 16.22
C ALA A 295 0.42 11.66 15.37
N PRO A 296 1.24 10.59 15.44
CA PRO A 296 2.43 10.49 14.58
C PRO A 296 2.11 10.36 13.09
N TRP A 297 0.87 10.01 12.74
CA TRP A 297 0.47 9.70 11.38
C TRP A 297 -0.18 10.88 10.65
N THR A 298 -0.35 12.03 11.32
CA THR A 298 -0.87 13.26 10.67
C THR A 298 0.07 13.81 9.59
N VAL A 299 1.31 13.32 9.56
CA VAL A 299 2.29 13.58 8.48
C VAL A 299 1.85 13.08 7.11
N PHE A 300 0.82 12.24 7.02
CA PHE A 300 0.33 11.71 5.75
C PHE A 300 -0.80 12.57 5.14
N GLY A 301 -0.64 12.92 3.87
CA GLY A 301 -1.69 13.41 2.97
C GLY A 301 -1.98 12.46 1.81
N GLY A 302 -2.90 12.86 0.93
CA GLY A 302 -3.32 12.06 -0.22
C GLY A 302 -4.30 10.96 0.19
N ASP A 303 -3.82 9.71 0.20
CA ASP A 303 -4.63 8.52 0.53
C ASP A 303 -5.26 8.57 1.94
N ASP A 304 -6.51 8.11 2.05
CA ASP A 304 -7.24 7.91 3.30
C ASP A 304 -6.36 7.14 4.29
N THR A 305 -5.96 7.83 5.36
CA THR A 305 -5.05 7.29 6.36
C THR A 305 -5.80 6.95 7.64
N PHE A 306 -5.65 5.70 8.06
CA PHE A 306 -6.20 5.14 9.29
C PHE A 306 -5.08 4.73 10.23
N ALA A 307 -5.38 4.71 11.52
CA ALA A 307 -4.54 4.13 12.55
C ALA A 307 -5.25 2.96 13.23
N LEU A 308 -4.51 1.90 13.52
CA LEU A 308 -5.00 0.80 14.33
C LEU A 308 -4.83 1.16 15.82
N GLN A 309 -5.94 1.30 16.53
CA GLN A 309 -5.95 1.23 17.98
C GLN A 309 -5.92 -0.23 18.39
N TRP A 310 -4.98 -0.57 19.26
CA TRP A 310 -4.88 -1.90 19.84
C TRP A 310 -4.30 -1.83 21.25
N GLU A 311 -4.95 -2.50 22.21
CA GLU A 311 -4.44 -2.74 23.58
C GLU A 311 -3.78 -1.51 24.23
N VAL A 312 -4.46 -0.35 24.22
CA VAL A 312 -3.89 0.96 24.63
C VAL A 312 -3.24 0.89 26.01
N GLU A 313 -3.91 0.29 26.99
CA GLU A 313 -3.39 0.13 28.36
C GLU A 313 -2.06 -0.65 28.38
N ALA A 314 -1.93 -1.70 27.58
CA ALA A 314 -0.69 -2.48 27.51
C ALA A 314 0.45 -1.67 26.86
N LEU A 315 0.13 -0.83 25.88
CA LEU A 315 1.10 0.05 25.20
C LEU A 315 1.57 1.21 26.08
N GLU A 316 0.69 1.77 26.92
CA GLU A 316 1.04 2.79 27.92
C GLU A 316 1.91 2.21 29.04
N ASN A 317 1.56 1.01 29.52
CA ASN A 317 2.37 0.27 30.49
C ASN A 317 3.76 -0.05 29.93
N LEU A 318 3.84 -0.44 28.65
CA LEU A 318 5.12 -0.64 27.97
C LEU A 318 5.91 0.68 27.92
N SER A 319 5.30 1.78 27.48
CA SER A 319 5.97 3.08 27.40
C SER A 319 6.56 3.51 28.74
N SER A 320 5.78 3.38 29.83
CA SER A 320 6.22 3.67 31.19
C SER A 320 7.46 2.83 31.58
N ALA A 321 7.44 1.53 31.29
CA ALA A 321 8.57 0.65 31.56
C ALA A 321 9.82 1.00 30.73
N LEU A 322 9.64 1.43 29.47
CA LEU A 322 10.74 1.91 28.64
C LEU A 322 11.33 3.22 29.17
N VAL A 323 10.50 4.16 29.61
CA VAL A 323 10.98 5.41 30.24
C VAL A 323 11.77 5.11 31.52
N ASP A 324 11.28 4.20 32.36
CA ASP A 324 11.97 3.79 33.59
C ASP A 324 13.31 3.11 33.32
N LEU A 325 13.41 2.31 32.26
CA LEU A 325 14.67 1.74 31.79
C LEU A 325 15.70 2.84 31.45
N ILE A 326 15.28 3.86 30.69
CA ILE A 326 16.16 4.97 30.33
C ILE A 326 16.61 5.74 31.58
N LYS A 327 15.67 6.07 32.49
CA LYS A 327 15.99 6.77 33.75
C LYS A 327 16.98 6.00 34.60
N ALA A 328 16.78 4.70 34.78
CA ALA A 328 17.66 3.83 35.55
C ALA A 328 19.09 3.79 34.98
N GLN A 329 19.22 3.87 33.65
CA GLN A 329 20.52 3.89 32.99
C GLN A 329 21.17 5.28 32.97
N ALA A 330 20.42 6.37 32.81
CA ALA A 330 20.94 7.73 32.95
C ALA A 330 21.60 7.94 34.32
N MET A 331 21.03 7.35 35.38
CA MET A 331 21.63 7.32 36.72
C MET A 331 22.96 6.57 36.80
N LEU A 332 23.23 5.59 35.92
CA LEU A 332 24.52 4.90 35.82
C LEU A 332 25.55 5.75 35.07
N TYR A 333 25.15 6.46 34.02
CA TYR A 333 26.01 7.41 33.29
C TYR A 333 26.45 8.59 34.18
N ILE A 334 25.55 9.13 35.00
CA ILE A 334 25.89 10.19 35.97
C ILE A 334 26.93 9.69 36.98
N LYS A 335 26.92 8.40 37.30
CA LYS A 335 27.87 7.77 38.23
C LYS A 335 29.16 7.25 37.58
N GLY A 336 29.19 7.09 36.26
CA GLY A 336 30.33 6.56 35.50
C GLY A 336 30.51 7.29 34.17
N ALA A 337 31.58 8.07 34.04
CA ALA A 337 31.92 8.83 32.84
C ALA A 337 32.21 7.92 31.63
N ILE A 338 31.17 7.48 30.92
CA ILE A 338 31.28 6.61 29.73
C ILE A 338 31.01 7.44 28.46
N ILE A 339 31.95 7.38 27.52
CA ILE A 339 31.96 8.14 26.25
C ILE A 339 30.92 7.57 25.26
N LYS A 340 30.22 8.47 24.55
CA LYS A 340 29.05 8.21 23.69
C LYS A 340 29.26 7.30 22.48
N GLN A 341 30.49 6.96 22.09
CA GLN A 341 30.78 6.30 20.80
C GLN A 341 30.94 4.77 20.88
N THR A 342 30.76 4.15 22.04
CA THR A 342 30.82 2.68 22.17
C THR A 342 29.78 2.18 23.17
N ILE A 343 28.58 2.77 23.16
CA ILE A 343 27.53 2.54 24.18
C ILE A 343 27.14 1.07 24.26
N LEU A 344 26.89 0.39 23.14
CA LEU A 344 26.38 -0.98 23.17
C LEU A 344 27.39 -1.94 23.80
N ALA A 345 28.65 -1.95 23.31
CA ALA A 345 29.68 -2.84 23.84
C ALA A 345 30.07 -2.48 25.28
N ALA A 346 30.19 -1.18 25.60
CA ALA A 346 30.45 -0.73 26.97
C ALA A 346 29.29 -1.05 27.92
N LEU A 347 28.03 -0.92 27.48
CA LEU A 347 26.84 -1.28 28.26
C LEU A 347 26.82 -2.79 28.54
N PHE A 348 27.05 -3.61 27.52
CA PHE A 348 27.12 -5.07 27.67
C PHE A 348 28.32 -5.53 28.51
N SER A 349 29.44 -4.82 28.50
CA SER A 349 30.62 -5.17 29.31
C SER A 349 30.63 -4.57 30.72
N ALA A 350 29.97 -3.42 30.95
CA ALA A 350 30.00 -2.68 32.22
C ALA A 350 28.86 -3.07 33.18
N LEU A 351 27.82 -3.75 32.71
CA LEU A 351 26.73 -4.20 33.56
C LEU A 351 27.12 -5.48 34.29
N SER A 352 27.22 -5.40 35.62
CA SER A 352 27.36 -6.59 36.47
C SER A 352 26.15 -7.52 36.29
N PRO A 353 26.29 -8.84 36.54
CA PRO A 353 25.17 -9.78 36.50
C PRO A 353 23.95 -9.32 37.32
N MET A 354 24.18 -8.57 38.41
CA MET A 354 23.12 -7.99 39.25
C MET A 354 22.39 -6.81 38.60
N ALA A 355 23.09 -6.00 37.80
CA ALA A 355 22.46 -4.91 37.06
C ALA A 355 21.55 -5.46 35.94
N TRP A 356 21.96 -6.56 35.30
CA TRP A 356 21.13 -7.30 34.35
C TRP A 356 19.85 -7.84 34.98
N ILE A 357 19.91 -8.43 36.18
CA ILE A 357 18.73 -8.95 36.89
C ILE A 357 17.70 -7.85 37.22
N LYS A 358 18.14 -6.61 37.44
CA LYS A 358 17.23 -5.48 37.69
C LYS A 358 16.55 -5.01 36.39
N ILE A 359 17.31 -4.95 35.30
CA ILE A 359 16.80 -4.58 33.96
C ILE A 359 15.76 -5.60 33.49
N THR A 360 16.02 -6.91 33.64
CA THR A 360 15.05 -7.95 33.27
C THR A 360 13.75 -7.82 34.06
N LYS A 361 13.81 -7.61 35.37
CA LYS A 361 12.59 -7.47 36.21
C LYS A 361 11.71 -6.27 35.89
N ILE A 362 12.27 -5.16 35.42
CA ILE A 362 11.51 -3.93 35.08
C ILE A 362 10.78 -4.11 33.74
N ILE A 363 11.41 -4.80 32.81
CA ILE A 363 10.97 -4.87 31.41
C ILE A 363 10.16 -6.13 31.13
N ASP A 364 10.52 -7.27 31.73
CA ASP A 364 10.05 -8.59 31.30
C ASP A 364 8.52 -8.66 31.27
N ASN A 365 7.84 -8.14 32.29
CA ASN A 365 6.39 -8.27 32.36
C ASN A 365 5.68 -7.38 31.32
N PRO A 366 5.86 -6.04 31.28
CA PRO A 366 5.17 -5.21 30.28
C PRO A 366 5.57 -5.51 28.83
N TRP A 367 6.86 -5.75 28.56
CA TRP A 367 7.35 -6.03 27.21
C TRP A 367 6.86 -7.38 26.68
N VAL A 368 7.01 -8.46 27.45
CA VAL A 368 6.57 -9.79 27.00
C VAL A 368 5.06 -9.83 26.84
N GLN A 369 4.31 -9.16 27.74
CA GLN A 369 2.86 -9.03 27.62
C GLN A 369 2.48 -8.27 26.34
N ALA A 370 3.02 -7.07 26.13
CA ALA A 370 2.72 -6.26 24.95
C ALA A 370 3.12 -6.97 23.64
N LYS A 371 4.28 -7.64 23.61
CA LYS A 371 4.70 -8.45 22.47
C LYS A 371 3.75 -9.62 22.19
N THR A 372 3.28 -10.30 23.23
CA THR A 372 2.30 -11.41 23.09
C THR A 372 0.97 -10.89 22.52
N LEU A 373 0.52 -9.73 22.99
CA LEU A 373 -0.66 -9.06 22.47
C LEU A 373 -0.47 -8.57 21.03
N ALA A 374 0.72 -8.09 20.67
CA ALA A 374 1.06 -7.70 19.30
C ALA A 374 0.90 -8.88 18.32
N VAL A 375 1.40 -10.06 18.69
CA VAL A 375 1.27 -11.27 17.86
C VAL A 375 -0.20 -11.67 17.67
N LYS A 376 -1.01 -11.61 18.73
CA LYS A 376 -2.47 -11.88 18.64
C LYS A 376 -3.17 -10.86 17.75
N THR A 377 -2.87 -9.58 17.96
CA THR A 377 -3.42 -8.46 17.19
C THR A 377 -3.07 -8.57 15.71
N GLY A 378 -1.83 -8.96 15.39
CA GLY A 378 -1.41 -9.16 14.00
C GLY A 378 -2.21 -10.25 13.29
N LYS A 379 -2.48 -11.39 13.94
CA LYS A 379 -3.33 -12.45 13.36
C LYS A 379 -4.77 -11.99 13.12
N VAL A 380 -5.34 -11.25 14.09
CA VAL A 380 -6.67 -10.65 13.94
C VAL A 380 -6.67 -9.64 12.78
N LEU A 381 -5.67 -8.75 12.73
CA LEU A 381 -5.52 -7.79 11.65
C LEU A 381 -5.42 -8.49 10.29
N GLY A 382 -4.62 -9.54 10.15
CA GLY A 382 -4.52 -10.32 8.92
C GLY A 382 -5.88 -10.88 8.48
N THR A 383 -6.69 -11.38 9.42
CA THR A 383 -8.06 -11.84 9.15
C THR A 383 -8.96 -10.69 8.67
N LEU A 384 -8.90 -9.53 9.34
CA LEU A 384 -9.68 -8.35 8.97
C LEU A 384 -9.31 -7.83 7.57
N LEU A 385 -8.01 -7.81 7.26
CA LEU A 385 -7.51 -7.41 5.94
C LEU A 385 -7.97 -8.39 4.84
N ALA A 386 -7.91 -9.70 5.09
CA ALA A 386 -8.43 -10.72 4.18
C ALA A 386 -9.95 -10.57 3.95
N GLN A 387 -10.69 -10.15 4.98
CA GLN A 387 -12.13 -9.85 4.90
C GLN A 387 -12.45 -8.48 4.29
N ARG A 388 -11.44 -7.72 3.84
CA ARG A 388 -11.58 -6.42 3.15
C ARG A 388 -12.35 -5.38 3.99
N VAL A 389 -12.09 -5.29 5.30
CA VAL A 389 -12.78 -4.31 6.18
C VAL A 389 -12.55 -2.84 5.79
N LEU A 390 -11.47 -2.54 5.06
CA LEU A 390 -11.17 -1.21 4.52
C LEU A 390 -11.63 -1.02 3.06
N GLY A 391 -12.36 -1.99 2.52
CA GLY A 391 -12.83 -2.04 1.15
C GLY A 391 -11.90 -2.84 0.23
N THR A 392 -12.30 -2.96 -1.03
CA THR A 392 -11.52 -3.63 -2.08
C THR A 392 -10.44 -2.70 -2.67
N ARG A 393 -9.79 -1.91 -1.80
CA ARG A 393 -8.78 -0.90 -2.15
C ARG A 393 -7.36 -1.41 -1.82
N PRO A 394 -6.31 -0.98 -2.55
CA PRO A 394 -4.93 -1.25 -2.19
C PRO A 394 -4.58 -0.67 -0.83
N ILE A 395 -3.81 -1.42 -0.04
CA ILE A 395 -3.46 -1.03 1.34
C ILE A 395 -1.95 -0.82 1.45
N THR A 396 -1.54 0.35 1.91
CA THR A 396 -0.18 0.61 2.39
C THR A 396 -0.13 0.43 3.91
N LEU A 397 0.83 -0.33 4.41
CA LEU A 397 1.00 -0.64 5.83
C LEU A 397 2.24 0.07 6.38
N VAL A 398 2.09 0.82 7.46
CA VAL A 398 3.19 1.56 8.09
C VAL A 398 3.20 1.30 9.59
N GLY A 399 4.32 0.91 10.17
CA GLY A 399 4.39 0.73 11.62
C GLY A 399 5.80 0.79 12.16
N TYR A 400 5.91 1.12 13.44
CA TYR A 400 7.18 1.11 14.16
C TYR A 400 7.09 0.31 15.45
N SER A 401 8.23 -0.18 15.96
CA SER A 401 8.30 -0.94 17.22
C SER A 401 7.31 -2.14 17.20
N LEU A 402 6.55 -2.41 18.26
CA LEU A 402 5.58 -3.52 18.27
C LEU A 402 4.47 -3.36 17.21
N GLY A 403 4.20 -2.15 16.71
CA GLY A 403 3.25 -1.93 15.64
C GLY A 403 3.74 -2.51 14.32
N SER A 404 5.06 -2.52 14.09
CA SER A 404 5.65 -3.23 12.94
C SER A 404 5.55 -4.75 13.10
N LEU A 405 5.66 -5.27 14.32
CA LEU A 405 5.40 -6.69 14.64
C LEU A 405 3.94 -7.07 14.37
N VAL A 406 2.96 -6.25 14.75
CA VAL A 406 1.54 -6.46 14.41
C VAL A 406 1.35 -6.58 12.89
N ILE A 407 1.94 -5.66 12.12
CA ILE A 407 1.86 -5.68 10.65
C ILE A 407 2.54 -6.94 10.09
N PHE A 408 3.72 -7.29 10.59
CA PHE A 408 4.47 -8.44 10.11
C PHE A 408 3.70 -9.75 10.34
N GLU A 409 3.11 -9.93 11.52
CA GLU A 409 2.26 -11.09 11.84
C GLU A 409 0.97 -11.12 10.99
N ALA A 410 0.40 -9.95 10.68
CA ALA A 410 -0.72 -9.87 9.74
C ALA A 410 -0.32 -10.31 8.32
N LEU A 411 0.86 -9.90 7.85
CA LEU A 411 1.39 -10.28 6.54
C LEU A 411 1.76 -11.77 6.48
N GLN A 412 2.31 -12.32 7.57
CA GLN A 412 2.55 -13.76 7.71
C GLN A 412 1.23 -14.56 7.66
N HIS A 413 0.17 -14.07 8.30
CA HIS A 413 -1.15 -14.67 8.19
C HIS A 413 -1.66 -14.62 6.75
N LEU A 414 -1.59 -13.46 6.07
CA LEU A 414 -1.97 -13.34 4.66
C LEU A 414 -1.14 -14.25 3.74
N ALA A 415 0.16 -14.41 4.01
CA ALA A 415 1.04 -15.30 3.25
C ALA A 415 0.66 -16.77 3.36
N SER A 416 0.01 -17.17 4.46
CA SER A 416 -0.50 -18.52 4.70
C SER A 416 -1.82 -18.83 3.99
N LEU A 417 -2.54 -17.80 3.52
CA LEU A 417 -3.79 -17.96 2.77
C LEU A 417 -3.51 -18.26 1.29
N PRO A 418 -4.51 -18.81 0.55
CA PRO A 418 -4.38 -18.99 -0.90
C PRO A 418 -3.99 -17.69 -1.61
N PRO A 419 -2.93 -17.68 -2.44
CA PRO A 419 -2.45 -16.47 -3.11
C PRO A 419 -3.52 -15.69 -3.88
N SER A 420 -4.48 -16.40 -4.50
CA SER A 420 -5.61 -15.78 -5.22
C SER A 420 -6.49 -14.86 -4.36
N GLN A 421 -6.48 -15.04 -3.03
CA GLN A 421 -7.24 -14.20 -2.11
C GLN A 421 -6.48 -12.94 -1.65
N THR A 422 -5.15 -12.95 -1.74
CA THR A 422 -4.28 -11.93 -1.15
C THR A 422 -3.47 -11.12 -2.17
N LEU A 423 -3.36 -11.61 -3.42
CA LEU A 423 -2.52 -11.07 -4.49
C LEU A 423 -2.71 -9.56 -4.74
N GLY A 424 -3.94 -9.06 -4.66
CA GLY A 424 -4.31 -7.67 -4.97
C GLY A 424 -4.58 -6.78 -3.74
N LEU A 425 -4.16 -7.19 -2.54
CA LEU A 425 -4.49 -6.49 -1.29
C LEU A 425 -3.41 -5.50 -0.85
N VAL A 426 -2.20 -5.99 -0.59
CA VAL A 426 -1.12 -5.19 0.01
C VAL A 426 -0.30 -4.53 -1.09
N GLN A 427 -0.17 -3.21 -1.00
CA GLN A 427 0.67 -2.43 -1.91
C GLN A 427 2.08 -2.30 -1.35
N ASP A 428 2.28 -1.39 -0.39
CA ASP A 428 3.58 -1.09 0.19
C ASP A 428 3.59 -1.40 1.69
N VAL A 429 4.75 -1.74 2.22
CA VAL A 429 4.96 -2.07 3.64
C VAL A 429 6.19 -1.32 4.15
N PHE A 430 6.04 -0.54 5.22
CA PHE A 430 7.13 0.21 5.85
C PHE A 430 7.20 -0.12 7.34
N LEU A 431 8.27 -0.81 7.75
CA LEU A 431 8.48 -1.30 9.12
C LEU A 431 9.72 -0.66 9.72
N PHE A 432 9.58 0.00 10.87
CA PHE A 432 10.66 0.76 11.52
C PHE A 432 10.96 0.25 12.92
N GLY A 433 12.25 0.20 13.31
CA GLY A 433 12.65 -0.18 14.67
C GLY A 433 12.09 -1.53 15.11
N SER A 434 12.00 -2.46 14.15
CA SER A 434 11.19 -3.68 14.30
C SER A 434 11.82 -4.70 15.25
N PRO A 435 11.13 -5.15 16.32
CA PRO A 435 11.57 -6.22 17.21
C PRO A 435 11.34 -7.61 16.60
N LEU A 436 11.72 -7.77 15.35
CA LEU A 436 11.51 -8.95 14.51
C LEU A 436 12.83 -9.67 14.24
N PRO A 437 12.84 -11.00 14.10
CA PRO A 437 14.00 -11.72 13.59
C PRO A 437 14.25 -11.36 12.11
N VAL A 438 15.50 -11.46 11.67
CA VAL A 438 15.90 -11.32 10.25
C VAL A 438 15.74 -12.63 9.45
N ASP A 439 14.76 -13.47 9.81
CA ASP A 439 14.53 -14.77 9.17
C ASP A 439 14.17 -14.62 7.68
N ARG A 440 15.03 -15.12 6.79
CA ARG A 440 14.87 -14.92 5.35
C ARG A 440 13.59 -15.53 4.79
N ALA A 441 13.13 -16.66 5.31
CA ALA A 441 11.93 -17.32 4.84
C ALA A 441 10.68 -16.49 5.16
N GLN A 442 10.58 -15.98 6.39
CA GLN A 442 9.47 -15.12 6.82
C GLN A 442 9.45 -13.80 6.04
N TRP A 443 10.60 -13.14 5.89
CA TRP A 443 10.68 -11.89 5.13
C TRP A 443 10.41 -12.09 3.63
N ALA A 444 10.81 -13.23 3.05
CA ALA A 444 10.47 -13.58 1.67
C ALA A 444 8.96 -13.83 1.49
N ALA A 445 8.29 -14.47 2.46
CA ALA A 445 6.85 -14.65 2.46
C ALA A 445 6.10 -13.30 2.51
N VAL A 446 6.54 -12.40 3.40
CA VAL A 446 6.04 -11.01 3.44
C VAL A 446 6.28 -10.30 2.11
N ARG A 447 7.47 -10.47 1.52
CA ARG A 447 7.79 -9.86 0.23
C ARG A 447 6.90 -10.37 -0.90
N ARG A 448 6.56 -11.65 -0.97
CA ARG A 448 5.64 -12.20 -1.98
C ARG A 448 4.25 -11.54 -1.91
N VAL A 449 3.74 -11.30 -0.70
CA VAL A 449 2.40 -10.72 -0.47
C VAL A 449 2.30 -9.28 -1.00
N ALA A 450 3.31 -8.44 -0.77
CA ALA A 450 3.28 -7.04 -1.18
C ALA A 450 3.50 -6.86 -2.70
N ALA A 451 2.70 -6.00 -3.33
CA ALA A 451 2.84 -5.67 -4.74
C ALA A 451 4.00 -4.69 -5.04
N GLY A 452 4.14 -3.69 -4.19
CA GLY A 452 5.12 -2.61 -4.26
C GLY A 452 6.29 -2.85 -3.34
N ARG A 453 6.65 -1.85 -2.53
CA ARG A 453 7.87 -1.80 -1.73
C ARG A 453 7.69 -2.51 -0.39
N VAL A 454 8.74 -3.18 0.10
CA VAL A 454 8.83 -3.65 1.48
C VAL A 454 10.10 -3.04 2.07
N VAL A 455 9.93 -2.13 3.02
CA VAL A 455 11.01 -1.32 3.60
C VAL A 455 11.22 -1.71 5.06
N ASN A 456 12.46 -2.05 5.40
CA ASN A 456 12.95 -2.19 6.76
C ASN A 456 13.79 -0.95 7.13
N GLY A 457 13.24 -0.09 7.97
CA GLY A 457 13.95 1.02 8.60
C GLY A 457 14.56 0.59 9.93
N TYR A 458 15.89 0.70 10.05
CA TYR A 458 16.62 0.22 11.22
C TYR A 458 17.49 1.32 11.83
N GLY A 459 17.63 1.31 13.16
CA GLY A 459 18.54 2.17 13.90
C GLY A 459 19.60 1.31 14.60
N SER A 460 20.82 1.27 14.07
CA SER A 460 21.88 0.41 14.61
C SER A 460 22.31 0.79 16.03
N ASP A 461 22.03 2.03 16.43
CA ASP A 461 22.34 2.56 17.76
C ASP A 461 21.14 2.49 18.73
N ASP A 462 20.03 1.83 18.36
CA ASP A 462 18.87 1.61 19.25
C ASP A 462 19.19 0.60 20.37
N TYR A 463 19.86 1.09 21.41
CA TYR A 463 20.31 0.26 22.53
C TYR A 463 19.14 -0.34 23.33
N VAL A 464 18.00 0.35 23.41
CA VAL A 464 16.82 -0.14 24.13
C VAL A 464 16.33 -1.40 23.43
N LEU A 465 16.13 -1.35 22.11
CA LEU A 465 15.75 -2.53 21.35
C LEU A 465 16.78 -3.66 21.45
N ALA A 466 18.08 -3.35 21.49
CA ALA A 466 19.13 -4.35 21.70
C ALA A 466 19.02 -5.05 23.07
N VAL A 467 18.71 -4.31 24.13
CA VAL A 467 18.45 -4.87 25.47
C VAL A 467 17.20 -5.75 25.45
N LEU A 468 16.08 -5.25 24.91
CA LEU A 468 14.81 -5.97 24.82
C LEU A 468 14.95 -7.29 24.05
N ALA A 469 15.67 -7.27 22.93
CA ALA A 469 15.92 -8.44 22.12
C ALA A 469 16.71 -9.51 22.87
N ARG A 470 17.76 -9.10 23.59
CA ARG A 470 18.60 -10.02 24.36
C ARG A 470 17.86 -10.66 25.52
N VAL A 471 17.08 -9.85 26.23
CA VAL A 471 16.23 -10.30 27.35
C VAL A 471 15.14 -11.27 26.87
N SER A 472 14.60 -11.05 25.67
CA SER A 472 13.59 -11.93 25.06
C SER A 472 14.16 -13.25 24.50
N GLY A 473 15.45 -13.55 24.70
CA GLY A 473 16.11 -14.74 24.15
C GLY A 473 16.25 -14.73 22.63
N MET A 474 16.21 -13.55 22.00
CA MET A 474 16.40 -13.40 20.56
C MET A 474 17.90 -13.60 20.24
N ASN A 475 18.30 -14.85 20.00
CA ASN A 475 19.69 -15.21 19.70
C ASN A 475 20.14 -14.81 18.27
N TRP A 476 19.23 -14.26 17.47
CA TRP A 476 19.40 -13.98 16.04
C TRP A 476 19.35 -12.48 15.76
N GLY A 477 19.84 -12.07 14.59
CA GLY A 477 19.77 -10.68 14.15
C GLY A 477 18.35 -10.10 14.25
N VAL A 478 18.26 -8.83 14.63
CA VAL A 478 17.02 -8.09 14.85
C VAL A 478 16.85 -7.08 13.74
N ALA A 479 15.74 -7.14 13.00
CA ALA A 479 15.50 -6.31 11.83
C ALA A 479 15.53 -4.80 12.11
N GLY A 480 15.09 -4.38 13.30
CA GLY A 480 15.17 -2.98 13.73
C GLY A 480 16.58 -2.47 14.05
N LEU A 481 17.59 -3.34 14.11
CA LEU A 481 18.99 -3.00 14.41
C LEU A 481 19.93 -3.19 13.22
N GLN A 482 19.50 -3.93 12.19
CA GLN A 482 20.36 -4.29 11.06
C GLN A 482 19.56 -4.55 9.76
N PRO A 483 20.23 -4.54 8.60
CA PRO A 483 19.63 -4.92 7.33
C PRO A 483 19.05 -6.35 7.29
N VAL A 484 17.99 -6.52 6.51
CA VAL A 484 17.40 -7.81 6.13
C VAL A 484 17.84 -8.15 4.70
N GLU A 485 18.66 -9.18 4.56
CA GLU A 485 19.23 -9.62 3.28
C GLU A 485 18.27 -10.54 2.50
N VAL A 486 17.18 -9.98 1.98
CA VAL A 486 16.18 -10.66 1.13
C VAL A 486 15.92 -9.84 -0.12
N GLN A 487 15.89 -10.48 -1.29
CA GLN A 487 15.65 -9.81 -2.57
C GLN A 487 14.29 -9.08 -2.56
N GLY A 488 14.31 -7.80 -2.93
CA GLY A 488 13.12 -6.95 -2.96
C GLY A 488 12.76 -6.32 -1.61
N VAL A 489 13.48 -6.62 -0.52
CA VAL A 489 13.39 -5.89 0.75
C VAL A 489 14.40 -4.75 0.72
N GLU A 490 13.92 -3.53 0.88
CA GLU A 490 14.74 -2.32 0.94
C GLU A 490 15.14 -2.04 2.39
N ASN A 491 16.41 -1.76 2.63
CA ASN A 491 16.92 -1.46 3.97
C ASN A 491 17.34 0.01 4.06
N VAL A 492 16.81 0.72 5.05
CA VAL A 492 17.08 2.15 5.27
C VAL A 492 17.61 2.33 6.68
N ALA A 493 18.85 2.82 6.79
CA ALA A 493 19.44 3.19 8.07
C ALA A 493 18.85 4.54 8.53
N CYS A 494 18.11 4.53 9.62
CA CYS A 494 17.55 5.73 10.23
C CYS A 494 18.47 6.21 11.37
N ASP A 495 18.63 7.53 11.47
CA ASP A 495 19.42 8.17 12.54
C ASP A 495 18.62 8.18 13.85
N VAL A 496 18.51 6.99 14.46
CA VAL A 496 17.76 6.74 15.71
C VAL A 496 18.67 5.98 16.68
N ASP A 497 19.09 6.68 17.73
CA ASP A 497 19.98 6.21 18.81
C ASP A 497 19.21 5.76 20.07
N GLY A 498 17.89 5.57 19.98
CA GLY A 498 17.07 5.04 21.07
C GLY A 498 15.60 4.82 20.73
N HIS A 499 15.04 3.70 21.21
CA HIS A 499 13.70 3.23 20.84
C HIS A 499 12.55 4.21 21.08
N LEU A 500 12.63 5.05 22.12
CA LEU A 500 11.61 6.05 22.40
C LEU A 500 11.63 7.24 21.43
N LYS A 501 12.67 7.37 20.59
CA LYS A 501 12.73 8.43 19.58
C LYS A 501 11.95 8.08 18.31
N TRP A 502 11.61 6.81 18.07
CA TRP A 502 10.85 6.39 16.89
C TRP A 502 9.53 7.18 16.74
N ARG A 503 8.81 7.42 17.84
CA ARG A 503 7.56 8.21 17.84
C ARG A 503 7.74 9.63 17.29
N GLY A 504 8.86 10.29 17.59
CA GLY A 504 9.16 11.65 17.12
C GLY A 504 9.82 11.68 15.75
N LEU A 505 10.60 10.64 15.40
CA LEU A 505 11.42 10.61 14.19
C LEU A 505 10.79 9.82 13.04
N ILE A 506 9.66 9.14 13.24
CA ILE A 506 9.02 8.30 12.21
C ILE A 506 8.72 9.08 10.92
N GLY A 507 8.27 10.34 11.05
CA GLY A 507 8.04 11.22 9.89
C GLY A 507 9.32 11.47 9.10
N GLN A 508 10.45 11.72 9.77
CA GLN A 508 11.76 11.91 9.12
C GLN A 508 12.24 10.61 8.45
N CYS A 509 12.06 9.46 9.11
CA CYS A 509 12.41 8.16 8.56
C CYS A 509 11.60 7.83 7.29
N LEU A 510 10.31 8.19 7.28
CA LEU A 510 9.42 8.05 6.13
C LEU A 510 9.84 8.98 4.96
N VAL A 511 10.28 10.20 5.25
CA VAL A 511 10.87 11.09 4.23
C VAL A 511 12.15 10.49 3.66
N GLN A 512 13.03 9.96 4.52
CA GLN A 512 14.32 9.39 4.13
C GLN A 512 14.16 8.19 3.19
N CYS A 513 13.15 7.34 3.42
CA CYS A 513 12.86 6.21 2.54
C CYS A 513 11.98 6.58 1.33
N GLY A 514 11.60 7.85 1.17
CA GLY A 514 10.72 8.30 0.09
C GLY A 514 9.35 7.63 0.12
N ALA A 515 8.76 7.44 1.30
CA ALA A 515 7.41 6.91 1.41
C ALA A 515 6.39 7.85 0.74
N PRO A 516 5.41 7.32 -0.01
CA PRO A 516 4.43 8.14 -0.70
C PRO A 516 3.49 8.85 0.29
N GLY A 517 3.10 10.08 -0.05
CA GLY A 517 2.08 10.84 0.69
C GLY A 517 2.58 11.52 1.97
N VAL A 518 3.89 11.61 2.22
CA VAL A 518 4.43 12.29 3.41
C VAL A 518 4.52 13.81 3.16
N ASP A 519 3.83 14.61 3.99
CA ASP A 519 3.94 16.07 4.05
C ASP A 519 5.18 16.47 4.87
N LYS A 520 6.23 16.90 4.17
CA LYS A 520 7.50 17.34 4.78
C LYS A 520 7.32 18.50 5.75
N ALA A 521 6.38 19.41 5.47
CA ALA A 521 6.14 20.56 6.34
C ALA A 521 5.48 20.14 7.66
N GLU A 522 4.59 19.14 7.63
CA GLU A 522 4.03 18.56 8.86
C GLU A 522 5.09 17.80 9.65
N VAL A 523 5.98 17.06 8.99
CA VAL A 523 7.12 16.39 9.65
C VAL A 523 7.98 17.42 10.41
N GLU A 524 8.35 18.53 9.77
CA GLU A 524 9.11 19.61 10.41
C GLU A 524 8.38 20.22 11.61
N ARG A 525 7.05 20.43 11.51
CA ARG A 525 6.23 20.92 12.63
C ARG A 525 6.22 19.96 13.81
N GLN A 526 6.07 18.65 13.56
CA GLN A 526 6.09 17.65 14.63
C GLN A 526 7.46 17.59 15.32
N LEU A 527 8.55 17.63 14.56
CA LEU A 527 9.92 17.66 15.09
C LEU A 527 10.15 18.89 15.97
N ALA A 528 9.74 20.08 15.51
CA ALA A 528 9.86 21.31 16.27
C ALA A 528 9.04 21.28 17.58
N ARG A 529 7.81 20.73 17.54
CA ARG A 529 6.98 20.56 18.75
C ARG A 529 7.65 19.64 19.77
N LYS A 530 8.15 18.48 19.34
CA LYS A 530 8.85 17.54 20.24
C LYS A 530 10.15 18.15 20.80
N ALA A 531 10.90 18.90 19.99
CA ALA A 531 12.09 19.61 20.46
C ALA A 531 11.75 20.63 21.56
N ALA A 532 10.67 21.41 21.38
CA ALA A 532 10.21 22.37 22.38
C ALA A 532 9.67 21.72 23.66
N GLU A 533 9.02 20.56 23.56
CA GLU A 533 8.61 19.75 24.72
C GLU A 533 9.81 19.30 25.55
N ILE A 534 10.85 18.79 24.88
CA ILE A 534 12.10 18.37 25.52
C ILE A 534 12.79 19.56 26.19
N GLU A 535 12.89 20.70 25.50
CA GLU A 535 13.50 21.92 26.06
C GLU A 535 12.77 22.42 27.31
N LYS A 536 11.44 22.38 27.32
CA LYS A 536 10.64 22.73 28.51
C LYS A 536 10.88 21.77 29.67
N GLN A 537 10.98 20.46 29.41
CA GLN A 537 11.27 19.46 30.45
C GLN A 537 12.68 19.63 31.04
N VAL A 538 13.67 19.96 30.20
CA VAL A 538 15.05 20.23 30.64
C VAL A 538 15.13 21.53 31.45
N ASN A 539 14.48 22.61 30.98
CA ASN A 539 14.49 23.91 31.66
C ASN A 539 13.66 23.94 32.95
N MET A 540 12.69 23.02 33.12
CA MET A 540 11.89 22.94 34.34
C MET A 540 12.65 22.38 35.56
N THR A 541 13.83 21.76 35.43
CA THR A 541 14.44 21.02 36.57
C THR A 541 15.97 21.06 36.67
N GLU A 542 16.56 22.23 36.93
CA GLU A 542 17.78 22.27 37.78
C GLU A 542 17.39 22.28 39.27
N GLU A 543 16.39 23.09 39.65
CA GLU A 543 15.96 23.23 41.06
C GLU A 543 15.13 22.06 41.62
N GLU A 544 14.42 21.30 40.77
CA GLU A 544 13.68 20.10 41.20
C GLU A 544 14.59 18.86 41.23
N ALA A 545 15.57 18.78 40.33
CA ALA A 545 16.60 17.75 40.35
C ALA A 545 17.48 17.87 41.61
N ASP A 546 17.84 19.09 42.00
CA ASP A 546 18.56 19.37 43.25
C ASP A 546 17.73 19.06 44.51
N ARG A 547 16.40 19.26 44.45
CA ARG A 547 15.47 18.88 45.54
C ARG A 547 15.34 17.38 45.68
N ALA A 548 15.27 16.63 44.58
CA ALA A 548 15.18 15.17 44.58
C ALA A 548 16.49 14.51 45.08
N VAL A 549 17.65 15.08 44.74
CA VAL A 549 18.95 14.63 45.26
C VAL A 549 19.10 14.89 46.76
N LYS A 550 18.54 16.00 47.28
CA LYS A 550 18.55 16.32 48.72
C LYS A 550 17.57 15.47 49.55
N ALA A 551 16.48 14.97 48.97
CA ALA A 551 15.45 14.24 49.71
C ALA A 551 15.81 12.77 50.03
N GLY A 552 16.68 12.13 49.25
CA GLY A 552 17.06 10.73 49.44
C GLY A 552 15.90 9.73 49.15
N PRO A 553 16.19 8.44 48.91
CA PRO A 553 15.14 7.49 48.51
C PRO A 553 14.32 7.07 49.73
N GLY A 554 13.08 7.56 49.83
CA GLY A 554 12.10 7.05 50.80
C GLY A 554 11.04 8.01 51.35
N SER A 555 11.06 9.31 51.04
CA SER A 555 10.03 10.24 51.53
C SER A 555 8.96 10.51 50.48
N ASP A 556 7.74 10.07 50.79
CA ASP A 556 6.50 10.35 50.07
C ASP A 556 6.26 11.87 49.99
N THR A 557 6.30 12.44 48.79
CA THR A 557 6.02 13.87 48.54
C THR A 557 4.70 14.02 47.81
N SER A 558 3.61 13.73 48.50
CA SER A 558 2.30 14.27 48.11
C SER A 558 2.21 15.73 48.58
N PRO A 559 1.83 16.68 47.71
CA PRO A 559 1.66 18.07 48.11
C PRO A 559 0.40 18.21 48.99
N VAL A 560 0.58 18.76 50.20
CA VAL A 560 -0.54 19.20 51.05
C VAL A 560 -1.10 20.49 50.45
N PRO A 561 -2.41 20.58 50.16
CA PRO A 561 -3.02 21.82 49.70
C PRO A 561 -3.18 22.80 50.86
N VAL A 562 -2.87 24.08 50.62
CA VAL A 562 -3.20 25.21 51.50
C VAL A 562 -4.50 25.83 51.05
#